data_AF-A0A7J4FJ09-F1
#
_entry.id   AF-A0A7J4FJ09-F1
#
_cell.length_a   1.000
_cell.length_b   1.000
_cell.length_c   1.000
_cell.angle_alpha   90.00
_cell.angle_beta   90.00
_cell.angle_gamma   90.00
#
_symmetry.space_group_name_H-M   'P 1'
#
loop_
_entity.id
_entity.type
_entity.pdbx_description
1 polymer ?
#
loop_
_entity_poly.entity_id
_entity_poly.type
_entity_poly.pdbx_seq_one_letter_code
_entity_poly.pdbx_strand_id
1 'polypeptide(L)'
;MRRTRELHRQRRKRLGFPSISLAGYTNSGKSTLFQALTGENVLIDQNVFTTLSTTTRVMDLFGEPVLLTDTVGFIDRLPITLVEAFRSTLEETIFADLIMLVVDSSEPSDEIERKLRCCLDTLREIGALGMPVLIAFNKIDLLSEEELELKIKSLGKYSSNLIPISALHKVNLTALKNRIAHYLIRHVKSSVTIPINGDSLSFLSWIYDHANVIKVAYANSHLQVSLLAEPTIAEKIKHGVENLGGAFKYEDAESLYSQIKP
;
A
#
# COMPACT_ATOMS: atom_id res chain seq x y z
N MET A 1 -12.27 -17.88 -7.53
CA MET A 1 -11.36 -16.84 -8.07
C MET A 1 -12.02 -15.86 -9.04
N ARG A 2 -12.60 -16.28 -10.19
CA ARG A 2 -13.21 -15.33 -11.17
C ARG A 2 -14.35 -14.49 -10.59
N ARG A 3 -15.30 -15.14 -9.90
CA ARG A 3 -16.45 -14.51 -9.20
C ARG A 3 -16.03 -13.52 -8.10
N THR A 4 -15.02 -13.88 -7.31
CA THR A 4 -14.46 -13.01 -6.25
C THR A 4 -13.88 -11.74 -6.85
N ARG A 5 -13.01 -11.86 -7.87
CA ARG A 5 -12.41 -10.70 -8.57
C ARG A 5 -13.46 -9.77 -9.21
N GLU A 6 -14.56 -10.34 -9.68
CA GLU A 6 -15.67 -9.59 -10.28
C GLU A 6 -16.46 -8.79 -9.23
N LEU A 7 -16.70 -9.37 -8.05
CA LEU A 7 -17.28 -8.67 -6.89
C LEU A 7 -16.39 -7.53 -6.40
N HIS A 8 -15.07 -7.72 -6.31
CA HIS A 8 -14.13 -6.62 -6.01
C HIS A 8 -14.16 -5.53 -7.07
N ARG A 9 -14.23 -5.90 -8.35
CA ARG A 9 -14.35 -4.93 -9.44
C ARG A 9 -15.65 -4.13 -9.34
N GLN A 10 -16.75 -4.77 -8.96
CA GLN A 10 -18.03 -4.10 -8.72
C GLN A 10 -17.99 -3.20 -7.48
N ARG A 11 -17.37 -3.63 -6.38
CA ARG A 11 -17.20 -2.80 -5.17
C ARG A 11 -16.27 -1.60 -5.44
N ARG A 12 -15.19 -1.78 -6.20
CA ARG A 12 -14.35 -0.67 -6.71
C ARG A 12 -15.15 0.30 -7.57
N LYS A 13 -15.97 -0.19 -8.50
CA LYS A 13 -16.88 0.66 -9.28
C LYS A 13 -17.89 1.42 -8.40
N ARG A 14 -18.31 0.86 -7.27
CA ARG A 14 -19.25 1.48 -6.33
C ARG A 14 -18.60 2.50 -5.40
N LEU A 15 -17.40 2.21 -4.89
CA LEU A 15 -16.65 3.06 -3.95
C LEU A 15 -15.76 4.11 -4.63
N GLY A 16 -15.41 3.90 -5.90
CA GLY A 16 -14.58 4.80 -6.69
C GLY A 16 -13.08 4.73 -6.41
N PHE A 17 -12.62 3.95 -5.43
CA PHE A 17 -11.21 3.90 -4.99
C PHE A 17 -10.74 2.47 -4.69
N PRO A 18 -9.44 2.13 -4.92
CA PRO A 18 -8.84 0.91 -4.39
C PRO A 18 -8.92 0.87 -2.86
N SER A 19 -8.94 -0.32 -2.28
CA SER A 19 -9.09 -0.50 -0.83
C SER A 19 -8.06 -1.44 -0.22
N ILE A 20 -7.62 -1.11 0.99
CA ILE A 20 -6.69 -1.87 1.81
C ILE A 20 -7.35 -2.16 3.15
N SER A 21 -7.29 -3.42 3.58
CA SER A 21 -7.66 -3.81 4.94
C SER A 21 -6.41 -4.05 5.77
N LEU A 22 -6.27 -3.35 6.89
CA LEU A 22 -5.27 -3.69 7.91
C LEU A 22 -5.73 -4.93 8.66
N ALA A 23 -4.80 -5.83 8.96
CA ALA A 23 -5.02 -7.02 9.75
C ALA A 23 -3.83 -7.25 10.68
N GLY A 24 -4.01 -8.08 11.71
CA GLY A 24 -2.94 -8.45 12.64
C GLY A 24 -3.35 -8.39 14.10
N TYR A 25 -2.48 -8.92 14.94
CA TYR A 25 -2.70 -9.08 16.38
C TYR A 25 -2.84 -7.75 17.12
N THR A 26 -3.47 -7.79 18.29
CA THR A 26 -3.46 -6.66 19.22
C THR A 26 -2.01 -6.27 19.53
N ASN A 27 -1.77 -4.96 19.70
CA ASN A 27 -0.45 -4.39 19.95
C ASN A 27 0.59 -4.54 18.82
N SER A 28 0.25 -5.08 17.63
CA SER A 28 1.20 -5.11 16.50
C SER A 28 1.50 -3.72 15.90
N GLY A 29 0.76 -2.70 16.31
CA GLY A 29 0.91 -1.32 15.85
C GLY A 29 0.04 -0.96 14.63
N LYS A 30 -1.06 -1.70 14.38
CA LYS A 30 -2.05 -1.39 13.33
C LYS A 30 -2.51 0.06 13.36
N SER A 31 -3.02 0.54 14.50
CA SER A 31 -3.56 1.91 14.60
C SER A 31 -2.47 2.98 14.48
N THR A 32 -1.24 2.70 14.93
CA THR A 32 -0.08 3.57 14.69
C THR A 32 0.26 3.65 13.20
N LEU A 33 0.28 2.50 12.50
CA LEU A 33 0.53 2.46 11.06
C LEU A 33 -0.61 3.13 10.27
N PHE A 34 -1.86 2.90 10.68
CA PHE A 34 -3.04 3.53 10.11
C PHE A 34 -2.89 5.06 10.12
N GLN A 35 -2.61 5.63 11.30
CA GLN A 35 -2.39 7.07 11.45
C GLN A 35 -1.20 7.57 10.64
N ALA A 36 -0.09 6.82 10.64
CA ALA A 36 1.12 7.19 9.91
C ALA A 36 0.90 7.22 8.38
N LEU A 37 0.04 6.34 7.85
CA LEU A 37 -0.26 6.24 6.43
C LEU A 37 -1.33 7.23 5.97
N THR A 38 -2.38 7.47 6.77
CA THR A 38 -3.48 8.37 6.39
C THR A 38 -3.14 9.85 6.61
N GLY A 39 -2.16 10.14 7.47
CA GLY A 39 -2.01 11.49 8.01
C GLY A 39 -3.23 11.91 8.84
N GLU A 40 -3.22 13.16 9.32
CA GLU A 40 -4.29 13.69 10.17
C GLU A 40 -5.52 14.23 9.40
N ASN A 41 -5.47 14.38 8.06
CA ASN A 41 -6.31 15.38 7.36
C ASN A 41 -7.16 14.94 6.16
N VAL A 42 -7.45 13.66 5.93
CA VAL A 42 -8.41 13.29 4.85
C VAL A 42 -9.54 12.41 5.40
N LEU A 43 -10.50 13.08 6.04
CA LEU A 43 -11.83 12.55 6.30
C LEU A 43 -12.64 12.71 5.00
N ILE A 44 -12.98 11.60 4.34
CA ILE A 44 -14.18 11.61 3.51
C ILE A 44 -15.31 11.20 4.43
N ASP A 45 -16.15 12.17 4.78
CA ASP A 45 -17.36 11.92 5.56
C ASP A 45 -18.26 10.95 4.77
N GLN A 46 -18.41 9.74 5.29
CA GLN A 46 -19.39 8.79 4.80
C GLN A 46 -20.30 8.42 5.96
N ASN A 47 -21.43 9.11 6.02
CA ASN A 47 -22.59 8.80 6.84
C ASN A 47 -23.18 7.41 6.50
N VAL A 48 -22.43 6.32 6.74
CA VAL A 48 -22.87 4.92 6.81
C VAL A 48 -21.60 4.15 7.24
N PHE A 49 -21.39 3.63 8.46
CA PHE A 49 -22.16 2.63 9.17
C PHE A 49 -21.69 2.57 10.64
N THR A 50 -22.62 2.61 11.57
CA THR A 50 -22.42 2.36 13.00
C THR A 50 -22.62 0.87 13.30
N THR A 51 -21.58 0.14 13.69
CA THR A 51 -21.52 -0.81 14.83
C THR A 51 -20.13 -1.48 14.89
N LEU A 52 -19.51 -1.52 16.08
CA LEU A 52 -18.17 -2.09 16.37
C LEU A 52 -17.03 -1.59 15.44
N SER A 53 -16.96 -0.26 15.30
CA SER A 53 -15.85 0.63 14.91
C SER A 53 -14.76 0.08 13.97
N THR A 54 -15.10 -0.27 12.72
CA THR A 54 -14.10 -0.22 11.63
C THR A 54 -13.85 1.24 11.27
N THR A 55 -12.59 1.67 11.18
CA THR A 55 -12.25 3.05 10.81
C THR A 55 -11.70 3.06 9.40
N THR A 56 -12.40 3.71 8.47
CA THR A 56 -11.93 3.88 7.09
C THR A 56 -11.47 5.32 6.88
N ARG A 57 -10.28 5.51 6.30
CA ARG A 57 -9.75 6.82 5.91
C ARG A 57 -9.13 6.75 4.52
N VAL A 58 -9.00 7.91 3.87
CA VAL A 58 -8.24 8.00 2.64
C VAL A 58 -6.77 8.13 2.97
N MET A 59 -5.96 7.33 2.30
CA MET A 59 -4.51 7.44 2.21
C MET A 59 -4.15 7.96 0.83
N ASP A 60 -3.28 8.97 0.77
CA ASP A 60 -2.60 9.35 -0.46
C ASP A 60 -1.51 8.31 -0.79
N LEU A 61 -1.69 7.65 -1.93
CA LEU A 61 -0.73 6.73 -2.51
C LEU A 61 -0.18 7.33 -3.80
N PHE A 62 0.77 8.27 -3.66
CA PHE A 62 1.42 8.91 -4.81
C PHE A 62 0.43 9.74 -5.64
N GLY A 63 -0.40 10.55 -4.99
CA GLY A 63 -1.47 11.33 -5.65
C GLY A 63 -2.75 10.54 -5.90
N GLU A 64 -2.75 9.22 -5.70
CA GLU A 64 -3.94 8.38 -5.87
C GLU A 64 -4.63 8.13 -4.52
N PRO A 65 -5.91 8.49 -4.36
CA PRO A 65 -6.67 8.18 -3.16
C PRO A 65 -6.93 6.66 -3.05
N VAL A 66 -6.52 6.08 -1.93
CA VAL A 66 -6.76 4.68 -1.57
C VAL A 66 -7.46 4.61 -0.22
N LEU A 67 -8.50 3.79 -0.11
CA LEU A 67 -9.21 3.58 1.16
C LEU A 67 -8.39 2.64 2.04
N LEU A 68 -7.97 3.11 3.21
CA LEU A 68 -7.37 2.28 4.25
C LEU A 68 -8.42 2.04 5.33
N THR A 69 -8.66 0.77 5.65
CA THR A 69 -9.60 0.35 6.71
C THR A 69 -8.83 -0.30 7.85
N ASP A 70 -8.89 0.29 9.04
CA ASP A 70 -8.50 -0.38 10.29
C ASP A 70 -9.66 -1.28 10.70
N THR A 71 -9.49 -2.60 10.52
CA THR A 71 -10.49 -3.57 10.96
C THR A 71 -10.32 -3.85 12.44
N VAL A 72 -11.34 -4.48 13.04
CA VAL A 72 -11.15 -5.11 14.34
C VAL A 72 -9.94 -6.02 14.24
N GLY A 73 -8.95 -5.82 15.12
CA GLY A 73 -7.72 -6.60 15.10
C GLY A 73 -8.06 -8.09 15.12
N PHE A 74 -7.22 -8.91 14.49
CA PHE A 74 -7.28 -10.35 14.69
C PHE A 74 -6.94 -10.59 16.17
N ILE A 75 -7.95 -10.52 17.02
CA ILE A 75 -7.84 -10.83 18.44
C ILE A 75 -7.50 -12.31 18.48
N ASP A 76 -6.40 -12.60 19.17
CA ASP A 76 -5.79 -13.91 19.30
C ASP A 76 -6.85 -15.01 19.42
N ARG A 77 -6.78 -16.00 18.52
CA ARG A 77 -7.75 -17.10 18.38
C ARG A 77 -9.18 -16.56 18.30
N LEU A 78 -9.67 -16.15 17.14
CA LEU A 78 -11.12 -16.09 16.94
C LEU A 78 -11.62 -17.54 17.04
N PRO A 79 -12.42 -17.91 18.07
CA PRO A 79 -13.13 -19.18 18.01
C PRO A 79 -13.92 -19.26 16.69
N ILE A 80 -14.05 -20.44 16.10
CA ILE A 80 -14.86 -20.67 14.88
C ILE A 80 -16.27 -20.06 15.05
N THR A 81 -16.81 -20.10 16.26
CA THR A 81 -18.10 -19.49 16.63
C THR A 81 -18.10 -17.95 16.59
N LEU A 82 -16.97 -17.29 16.83
CA LEU A 82 -16.82 -15.84 16.64
C LEU A 82 -16.52 -15.47 15.19
N VAL A 83 -15.90 -16.34 14.39
CA VAL A 83 -15.76 -16.11 12.95
C VAL A 83 -17.15 -15.95 12.32
N GLU A 84 -18.15 -16.71 12.79
CA GLU A 84 -19.56 -16.54 12.39
C GLU A 84 -20.17 -15.22 12.90
N ALA A 85 -19.90 -14.83 14.15
CA ALA A 85 -20.43 -13.59 14.74
C ALA A 85 -19.79 -12.32 14.14
N PHE A 86 -18.53 -12.39 13.71
CA PHE A 86 -17.79 -11.30 13.06
C PHE A 86 -17.72 -11.49 11.55
N ARG A 87 -18.45 -12.46 11.00
CA ARG A 87 -18.38 -12.82 9.58
C ARG A 87 -18.68 -11.63 8.70
N SER A 88 -19.68 -10.83 9.02
CA SER A 88 -20.02 -9.62 8.27
C SER A 88 -18.89 -8.57 8.29
N THR A 89 -18.16 -8.45 9.41
CA THR A 89 -17.04 -7.51 9.58
C THR A 89 -15.76 -8.03 8.90
N LEU A 90 -15.49 -9.33 9.00
CA LEU A 90 -14.39 -9.99 8.31
C LEU A 90 -14.65 -10.11 6.80
N GLU A 91 -15.92 -10.19 6.38
CA GLU A 91 -16.30 -10.13 4.99
C GLU A 91 -15.87 -8.80 4.36
N GLU A 92 -15.86 -7.68 5.10
CA GLU A 92 -15.28 -6.44 4.59
C GLU A 92 -13.77 -6.56 4.27
N THR A 93 -13.01 -7.29 5.08
CA THR A 93 -11.61 -7.63 4.79
C THR A 93 -11.48 -8.46 3.51
N ILE A 94 -12.41 -9.38 3.26
CA ILE A 94 -12.43 -10.20 2.04
C ILE A 94 -12.64 -9.35 0.80
N PHE A 95 -13.28 -8.18 0.91
CA PHE A 95 -13.55 -7.31 -0.24
C PHE A 95 -12.46 -6.26 -0.51
N ALA A 96 -11.42 -6.19 0.32
CA ALA A 96 -10.28 -5.31 0.05
C ALA A 96 -9.50 -5.77 -1.18
N ASP A 97 -8.85 -4.83 -1.88
CA ASP A 97 -7.97 -5.14 -3.01
C ASP A 97 -6.58 -5.62 -2.55
N LEU A 98 -6.19 -5.27 -1.32
CA LEU A 98 -4.96 -5.70 -0.65
C LEU A 98 -5.21 -5.90 0.85
N ILE A 99 -4.67 -6.98 1.40
CA ILE A 99 -4.61 -7.19 2.84
C ILE A 99 -3.21 -6.81 3.32
N MET A 100 -3.14 -5.93 4.31
CA MET A 100 -1.88 -5.56 4.95
C MET A 100 -1.82 -6.13 6.37
N LEU A 101 -0.98 -7.14 6.55
CA LEU A 101 -0.82 -7.85 7.81
C LEU A 101 0.30 -7.20 8.64
N VAL A 102 -0.06 -6.54 9.73
CA VAL A 102 0.88 -5.87 10.63
C VAL A 102 1.34 -6.84 11.72
N VAL A 103 2.65 -7.04 11.80
CA VAL A 103 3.31 -8.01 12.70
C VAL A 103 4.33 -7.27 13.56
N ASP A 104 4.37 -7.59 14.85
CA ASP A 104 5.35 -7.05 15.79
C ASP A 104 6.69 -7.78 15.64
N SER A 105 7.73 -7.08 15.20
CA SER A 105 9.06 -7.66 15.00
C SER A 105 9.84 -7.85 16.30
N SER A 106 9.46 -7.20 17.40
CA SER A 106 10.10 -7.34 18.70
C SER A 106 9.80 -8.66 19.39
N GLU A 107 8.80 -9.40 18.92
CA GLU A 107 8.41 -10.67 19.50
C GLU A 107 9.44 -11.79 19.21
N PRO A 108 9.45 -12.88 19.99
CA PRO A 108 10.22 -14.08 19.67
C PRO A 108 9.88 -14.64 18.28
N SER A 109 10.88 -15.14 17.55
CA SER A 109 10.73 -15.60 16.16
C SER A 109 9.69 -16.72 15.99
N ASP A 110 9.58 -17.61 16.97
CA ASP A 110 8.60 -18.69 17.02
C ASP A 110 7.17 -18.16 17.18
N GLU A 111 6.98 -17.16 18.04
CA GLU A 111 5.69 -16.49 18.20
C GLU A 111 5.29 -15.70 16.95
N ILE A 112 6.24 -15.00 16.32
CA ILE A 112 6.01 -14.32 15.04
C ILE A 112 5.52 -15.31 13.98
N GLU A 113 6.21 -16.45 13.83
CA GLU A 113 5.82 -17.45 12.84
C GLU A 113 4.44 -18.06 13.15
N ARG A 114 4.18 -18.38 14.42
CA ARG A 114 2.89 -18.91 14.87
C ARG A 114 1.75 -17.97 14.52
N LYS A 115 1.90 -16.68 14.84
CA LYS A 115 0.91 -15.63 14.57
C LYS A 115 0.69 -15.42 13.08
N LEU A 116 1.77 -15.33 12.29
CA LEU A 116 1.69 -15.24 10.83
C LEU A 116 0.91 -16.41 10.24
N ARG A 117 1.25 -17.64 10.65
CA ARG A 117 0.57 -18.85 10.17
C ARG A 117 -0.93 -18.82 10.51
N CYS A 118 -1.27 -18.50 11.76
CA CYS A 118 -2.65 -18.41 12.22
C CYS A 118 -3.46 -17.37 11.42
N CYS A 119 -2.92 -16.16 11.22
CA CYS A 119 -3.56 -15.13 10.41
C CYS A 119 -3.78 -15.59 8.96
N LEU A 120 -2.75 -16.16 8.33
CA LEU A 120 -2.85 -16.61 6.93
C LEU A 120 -3.84 -17.76 6.77
N ASP A 121 -3.90 -18.69 7.72
CA ASP A 121 -4.87 -19.79 7.70
C ASP A 121 -6.30 -19.27 7.91
N THR A 122 -6.49 -18.32 8.84
CA THR A 122 -7.81 -17.69 9.03
C THR A 122 -8.26 -16.94 7.78
N LEU A 123 -7.36 -16.21 7.12
CA LEU A 123 -7.66 -15.54 5.83
C LEU A 123 -8.07 -16.55 4.74
N ARG A 124 -7.49 -17.74 4.73
CA ARG A 124 -7.89 -18.82 3.81
C ARG A 124 -9.28 -19.34 4.14
N GLU A 125 -9.56 -19.59 5.42
CA GLU A 125 -10.85 -20.11 5.90
C GLU A 125 -12.02 -19.18 5.58
N ILE A 126 -11.83 -17.86 5.77
CA ILE A 126 -12.88 -16.88 5.45
C ILE A 126 -13.06 -16.68 3.93
N GLY A 127 -12.18 -17.24 3.09
CA GLY A 127 -12.32 -17.18 1.63
C GLY A 127 -11.57 -16.02 0.96
N ALA A 128 -10.60 -15.40 1.62
CA ALA A 128 -9.69 -14.41 1.03
C ALA A 128 -8.59 -15.05 0.14
N LEU A 129 -8.80 -16.29 -0.32
CA LEU A 129 -7.90 -17.03 -1.19
C LEU A 129 -7.68 -16.29 -2.52
N GLY A 130 -6.42 -15.90 -2.76
CA GLY A 130 -6.00 -15.19 -3.98
C GLY A 130 -5.94 -13.67 -3.85
N MET A 131 -6.14 -13.13 -2.64
CA MET A 131 -5.82 -11.74 -2.35
C MET A 131 -4.34 -11.55 -2.09
N PRO A 132 -3.73 -10.48 -2.60
CA PRO A 132 -2.37 -10.16 -2.22
C PRO A 132 -2.33 -9.84 -0.73
N VAL A 133 -1.33 -10.39 -0.05
CA VAL A 133 -1.05 -10.12 1.36
C VAL A 133 0.33 -9.49 1.44
N LEU A 134 0.38 -8.28 1.98
CA LEU A 134 1.60 -7.53 2.26
C LEU A 134 1.86 -7.54 3.77
N ILE A 135 3.01 -8.00 4.20
CA ILE A 135 3.39 -8.05 5.61
C ILE A 135 4.16 -6.79 5.96
N ALA A 136 3.60 -5.99 6.86
CA ALA A 136 4.27 -4.87 7.50
C ALA A 136 4.93 -5.37 8.79
N PHE A 137 6.24 -5.63 8.73
CA PHE A 137 7.02 -6.11 9.87
C PHE A 137 7.44 -4.91 10.70
N ASN A 138 6.59 -4.57 11.66
CA ASN A 138 6.57 -3.31 12.37
C ASN A 138 7.33 -3.38 13.70
N LYS A 139 7.75 -2.21 14.21
CA LYS A 139 8.56 -2.03 15.42
C LYS A 139 10.03 -2.43 15.26
N ILE A 140 10.58 -2.23 14.07
CA ILE A 140 12.02 -2.48 13.85
C ILE A 140 12.92 -1.54 14.66
N ASP A 141 12.38 -0.45 15.18
CA ASP A 141 13.05 0.46 16.12
C ASP A 141 13.43 -0.19 17.45
N LEU A 142 12.83 -1.34 17.78
CA LEU A 142 13.14 -2.11 18.99
C LEU A 142 14.19 -3.20 18.77
N LEU A 143 14.72 -3.33 17.56
CA LEU A 143 15.67 -4.36 17.17
C LEU A 143 17.01 -3.76 16.78
N SER A 144 18.10 -4.50 17.02
CA SER A 144 19.35 -4.22 16.32
C SER A 144 19.24 -4.64 14.85
N GLU A 145 20.11 -4.08 14.00
CA GLU A 145 20.18 -4.45 12.58
C GLU A 145 20.46 -5.95 12.40
N GLU A 146 21.38 -6.51 13.19
CA GLU A 146 21.69 -7.95 13.19
C GLU A 146 20.48 -8.81 13.58
N GLU A 147 19.72 -8.41 14.60
CA GLU A 147 18.53 -9.15 15.03
C GLU A 147 17.43 -9.09 13.97
N LEU A 148 17.22 -7.92 13.36
CA LEU A 148 16.26 -7.73 12.27
C LEU A 148 16.59 -8.64 11.07
N GLU A 149 17.85 -8.67 10.63
CA GLU A 149 18.29 -9.52 9.53
C GLU A 149 18.07 -11.02 9.81
N LEU A 150 18.44 -11.46 11.02
CA LEU A 150 18.23 -12.86 11.44
C LEU A 150 16.74 -13.24 11.44
N LYS A 151 15.86 -12.35 11.93
CA LYS A 151 14.41 -12.58 11.92
C LYS A 151 13.83 -12.59 10.52
N ILE A 152 14.24 -11.69 9.63
CA ILE A 152 13.78 -11.70 8.24
C ILE A 152 14.23 -12.99 7.53
N LYS A 153 15.46 -13.44 7.79
CA LYS A 153 16.01 -14.67 7.21
C LYS A 153 15.28 -15.92 7.71
N SER A 154 14.93 -16.00 8.99
CA SER A 154 14.15 -17.12 9.54
C SER A 154 12.73 -17.19 8.93
N LEU A 155 12.17 -16.04 8.55
CA LEU A 155 10.89 -15.91 7.85
C LEU A 155 11.01 -16.02 6.33
N GLY A 156 12.04 -16.69 5.80
CA GLY A 156 12.34 -16.75 4.36
C GLY A 156 11.17 -17.15 3.44
N LYS A 157 10.19 -17.91 3.92
CA LYS A 157 8.95 -18.24 3.19
C LYS A 157 8.01 -17.04 2.95
N TYR A 158 8.15 -15.97 3.72
CA TYR A 158 7.33 -14.76 3.69
C TYR A 158 8.10 -13.52 3.20
N SER A 159 9.43 -13.62 3.10
CA SER A 159 10.34 -12.49 2.90
C SER A 159 10.05 -11.66 1.64
N SER A 160 9.55 -12.28 0.56
CA SER A 160 9.22 -11.60 -0.69
C SER A 160 8.10 -10.56 -0.55
N ASN A 161 7.22 -10.73 0.43
CA ASN A 161 6.08 -9.87 0.71
C ASN A 161 6.19 -9.17 2.06
N LEU A 162 7.38 -9.16 2.67
CA LEU A 162 7.62 -8.57 3.98
C LEU A 162 8.41 -7.26 3.82
N ILE A 163 7.87 -6.19 4.38
CA ILE A 163 8.54 -4.88 4.44
C ILE A 163 8.81 -4.52 5.90
N PRO A 164 10.08 -4.40 6.32
CA PRO A 164 10.44 -3.94 7.66
C PRO A 164 10.18 -2.44 7.80
N ILE A 165 9.42 -2.05 8.83
CA ILE A 165 9.02 -0.66 9.08
C ILE A 165 9.07 -0.31 10.58
N SER A 166 9.18 0.97 10.88
CA SER A 166 8.72 1.51 12.17
C SER A 166 7.58 2.48 11.89
N ALA A 167 6.35 2.08 12.21
CA ALA A 167 5.20 2.96 12.10
C ALA A 167 5.33 4.19 13.02
N LEU A 168 5.88 3.98 14.22
CA LEU A 168 6.09 5.04 15.22
C LEU A 168 7.05 6.12 14.72
N HIS A 169 8.18 5.71 14.16
CA HIS A 169 9.22 6.61 13.65
C HIS A 169 9.11 6.90 12.16
N LYS A 170 8.05 6.41 11.49
CA LYS A 170 7.82 6.54 10.05
C LYS A 170 8.98 6.04 9.18
N VAL A 171 9.73 5.06 9.67
CA VAL A 171 10.85 4.44 8.94
C VAL A 171 10.31 3.48 7.88
N ASN A 172 10.87 3.54 6.67
CA ASN A 172 10.52 2.70 5.51
C ASN A 172 9.07 2.77 5.02
N LEU A 173 8.28 3.80 5.41
CA LEU A 173 6.91 3.93 4.93
C LEU A 173 6.83 4.18 3.42
N THR A 174 7.82 4.86 2.81
CA THR A 174 7.90 5.00 1.35
C THR A 174 8.08 3.65 0.66
N ALA A 175 8.94 2.78 1.18
CA ALA A 175 9.13 1.43 0.65
C ALA A 175 7.84 0.59 0.79
N LEU A 176 7.12 0.73 1.91
CA LEU A 176 5.81 0.12 2.10
C LEU A 176 4.80 0.64 1.06
N LYS A 177 4.67 1.96 0.89
CA LYS A 177 3.80 2.59 -0.11
C LYS A 177 4.12 2.12 -1.53
N ASN A 178 5.40 2.02 -1.90
CA ASN A 178 5.82 1.46 -3.19
C ASN A 178 5.30 0.05 -3.40
N ARG A 179 5.41 -0.81 -2.37
CA ARG A 179 4.93 -2.19 -2.47
C ARG A 179 3.41 -2.27 -2.52
N ILE A 180 2.69 -1.43 -1.77
CA ILE A 180 1.23 -1.29 -1.87
C ILE A 180 0.84 -0.91 -3.31
N ALA A 181 1.49 0.12 -3.85
CA ALA A 181 1.18 0.64 -5.18
C ALA A 181 1.43 -0.42 -6.25
N HIS A 182 2.50 -1.22 -6.16
CA HIS A 182 2.72 -2.36 -7.05
C HIS A 182 1.53 -3.35 -7.08
N TYR A 183 0.85 -3.55 -5.95
CA TYR A 183 -0.34 -4.41 -5.89
C TYR A 183 -1.62 -3.75 -6.41
N LEU A 184 -1.77 -2.45 -6.20
CA LEU A 184 -3.05 -1.73 -6.41
C LEU A 184 -3.09 -0.88 -7.69
N ILE A 185 -1.98 -0.25 -8.05
CA ILE A 185 -1.86 0.76 -9.10
C ILE A 185 -0.85 0.26 -10.13
N ARG A 186 -1.34 -0.15 -11.30
CA ARG A 186 -0.46 -0.71 -12.34
C ARG A 186 0.47 0.34 -12.95
N HIS A 187 0.00 1.58 -13.10
CA HIS A 187 0.81 2.71 -13.56
C HIS A 187 0.30 4.00 -12.91
N VAL A 188 1.20 4.86 -12.45
CA VAL A 188 0.93 6.21 -11.95
C VAL A 188 1.22 7.22 -13.04
N LYS A 189 0.38 8.26 -13.14
CA LYS A 189 0.61 9.38 -14.04
C LYS A 189 1.41 10.45 -13.31
N SER A 190 2.44 10.97 -13.96
CA SER A 190 3.35 11.93 -13.35
C SER A 190 3.80 12.98 -14.35
N SER A 191 4.05 14.17 -13.83
CA SER A 191 4.70 15.28 -14.52
C SER A 191 6.06 15.53 -13.89
N VAL A 192 7.04 15.80 -14.73
CA VAL A 192 8.42 16.06 -14.37
C VAL A 192 8.83 17.36 -15.02
N THR A 193 9.50 18.23 -14.29
CA THR A 193 10.17 19.42 -14.82
C THR A 193 11.64 19.37 -14.44
N ILE A 194 12.56 19.35 -15.39
CA ILE A 194 14.01 19.38 -15.15
C ILE A 194 14.68 20.47 -15.98
N PRO A 195 15.75 21.13 -15.51
CA PRO A 195 16.48 22.12 -16.30
C PRO A 195 17.14 21.48 -17.53
N ILE A 196 17.24 22.18 -18.65
CA ILE A 196 17.88 21.65 -19.86
C ILE A 196 19.40 21.74 -19.71
N ASN A 197 20.04 20.61 -19.44
CA ASN A 197 21.49 20.43 -19.43
C ASN A 197 21.86 19.04 -19.99
N GLY A 198 23.17 18.74 -20.10
CA GLY A 198 23.64 17.48 -20.66
C GLY A 198 23.14 16.23 -19.90
N ASP A 199 23.09 16.30 -18.57
CA ASP A 199 22.63 15.20 -17.73
C ASP A 199 21.12 14.94 -17.86
N SER A 200 20.34 15.98 -18.11
CA SER A 200 18.89 15.90 -18.26
C SER A 200 18.46 15.18 -19.53
N LEU A 201 19.26 15.25 -20.60
CA LEU A 201 18.99 14.48 -21.84
C LEU A 201 19.25 12.99 -21.64
N SER A 202 20.33 12.63 -20.94
CA SER A 202 20.63 11.25 -20.57
C SER A 202 19.54 10.67 -19.67
N PHE A 203 19.08 11.46 -18.70
CA PHE A 203 17.98 11.07 -17.82
C PHE A 203 16.64 10.94 -18.56
N LEU A 204 16.35 11.84 -19.51
CA LEU A 204 15.18 11.70 -20.38
C LEU A 204 15.22 10.39 -21.18
N SER A 205 16.37 10.01 -21.73
CA SER A 205 16.53 8.72 -22.42
C SER A 205 16.20 7.55 -21.49
N TRP A 206 16.70 7.58 -20.25
CA TRP A 206 16.41 6.55 -19.27
C TRP A 206 14.90 6.48 -18.94
N ILE A 207 14.21 7.63 -18.87
CA ILE A 207 12.75 7.68 -18.69
C ILE A 207 12.03 6.99 -19.85
N TYR A 208 12.43 7.23 -21.11
CA TYR A 208 11.84 6.56 -22.27
C TYR A 208 11.99 5.04 -22.23
N ASP A 209 13.08 4.52 -21.67
CA ASP A 209 13.34 3.08 -21.58
C ASP A 209 12.53 2.39 -20.47
N HIS A 210 12.11 3.13 -19.44
CA HIS A 210 11.53 2.55 -18.22
C HIS A 210 10.09 2.99 -17.94
N ALA A 211 9.59 4.01 -18.62
CA ALA A 211 8.25 4.55 -18.45
C ALA A 211 7.59 4.84 -19.80
N ASN A 212 6.27 4.86 -19.81
CA ASN A 212 5.50 5.29 -20.98
C ASN A 212 5.41 6.82 -20.99
N VAL A 213 6.24 7.46 -21.81
CA VAL A 213 6.23 8.92 -21.97
C VAL A 213 5.01 9.34 -22.80
N ILE A 214 4.11 10.11 -22.18
CA ILE A 214 2.89 10.63 -22.83
C ILE A 214 3.21 11.88 -23.65
N LYS A 215 3.98 12.79 -23.06
CA LYS A 215 4.26 14.10 -23.67
C LYS A 215 5.59 14.64 -23.18
N VAL A 216 6.30 15.30 -24.08
CA VAL A 216 7.48 16.12 -23.75
C VAL A 216 7.25 17.53 -24.30
N ALA A 217 7.53 18.52 -23.48
CA ALA A 217 7.48 19.93 -23.83
C ALA A 217 8.76 20.63 -23.37
N TYR A 218 9.19 21.63 -24.14
CA TYR A 218 10.36 22.44 -23.84
C TYR A 218 9.89 23.87 -23.58
N ALA A 219 10.14 24.40 -22.39
CA ALA A 219 9.70 25.74 -22.00
C ALA A 219 10.69 26.38 -21.03
N ASN A 220 11.05 27.65 -21.25
CA ASN A 220 11.85 28.47 -20.32
C ASN A 220 13.12 27.77 -19.79
N SER A 221 13.92 27.17 -20.68
CA SER A 221 15.13 26.41 -20.33
C SER A 221 14.89 25.16 -19.45
N HIS A 222 13.65 24.67 -19.41
CA HIS A 222 13.25 23.46 -18.72
C HIS A 222 12.58 22.48 -19.68
N LEU A 223 12.79 21.20 -19.41
CA LEU A 223 12.12 20.08 -20.01
C LEU A 223 10.94 19.68 -19.11
N GLN A 224 9.75 19.64 -19.65
CA GLN A 224 8.56 19.10 -19.01
C GLN A 224 8.19 17.75 -19.63
N VAL A 225 8.02 16.73 -18.82
CA VAL A 225 7.69 15.35 -19.26
C VAL A 225 6.46 14.88 -18.50
N SER A 226 5.40 14.53 -19.22
CA SER A 226 4.26 13.78 -18.68
C SER A 226 4.43 12.31 -19.04
N LEU A 227 4.26 11.42 -18.06
CA LEU A 227 4.55 9.98 -18.19
C LEU A 227 3.60 9.12 -17.37
N LEU A 228 3.47 7.86 -17.77
CA LEU A 228 2.86 6.76 -17.02
C LEU A 228 3.96 5.76 -16.68
N ALA A 229 4.18 5.51 -15.40
CA ALA A 229 5.22 4.60 -14.94
C ALA A 229 4.68 3.64 -13.89
N GLU A 230 5.27 2.46 -13.75
CA GLU A 230 5.08 1.67 -12.54
C GLU A 230 5.51 2.51 -11.32
N PRO A 231 4.84 2.43 -10.16
CA PRO A 231 5.19 3.22 -8.96
C PRO A 231 6.68 3.19 -8.58
N THR A 232 7.33 2.02 -8.69
CA THR A 232 8.76 1.86 -8.38
C THR A 232 9.65 2.64 -9.35
N ILE A 233 9.27 2.70 -10.63
CA ILE A 233 9.96 3.51 -11.63
C ILE A 233 9.64 4.99 -11.40
N ALA A 234 8.39 5.35 -11.08
CA ALA A 234 8.01 6.74 -10.79
C ALA A 234 8.82 7.32 -9.61
N GLU A 235 9.07 6.55 -8.55
CA GLU A 235 9.94 7.00 -7.45
C GLU A 235 11.40 7.14 -7.87
N LYS A 236 11.93 6.26 -8.72
CA LYS A 236 13.28 6.44 -9.30
C LYS A 236 13.35 7.70 -10.16
N ILE A 237 12.31 7.96 -10.94
CA ILE A 237 12.18 9.18 -11.73
C ILE A 237 12.20 10.38 -10.78
N LYS A 238 11.36 10.39 -9.74
CA LYS A 238 11.31 11.46 -8.74
C LYS A 238 12.68 11.77 -8.14
N HIS A 239 13.41 10.76 -7.66
CA HIS A 239 14.75 10.97 -7.10
C HIS A 239 15.74 11.53 -8.14
N GLY A 240 15.71 11.02 -9.37
CA GLY A 240 16.55 11.55 -10.45
C GLY A 240 16.22 13.00 -10.80
N VAL A 241 14.95 13.38 -10.78
CA VAL A 241 14.47 14.75 -10.99
C VAL A 241 14.96 15.68 -9.88
N GLU A 242 14.83 15.27 -8.62
CA GLU A 242 15.29 16.03 -7.46
C GLU A 242 16.81 16.26 -7.52
N ASN A 243 17.58 15.24 -7.91
CA ASN A 243 19.05 15.35 -8.09
C ASN A 243 19.45 16.32 -9.21
N LEU A 244 18.62 16.47 -10.24
CA LEU A 244 18.84 17.41 -11.34
C LEU A 244 18.35 18.83 -11.03
N GLY A 245 17.88 19.10 -9.81
CA GLY A 245 17.30 20.40 -9.43
C GLY A 245 15.94 20.66 -10.06
N GLY A 246 15.23 19.61 -10.45
CA GLY A 246 13.90 19.66 -11.03
C GLY A 246 12.77 19.52 -10.01
N ALA A 247 11.54 19.51 -10.51
CA ALA A 247 10.33 19.28 -9.75
C ALA A 247 9.57 18.07 -10.31
N PHE A 248 9.22 17.14 -9.43
CA PHE A 248 8.35 16.01 -9.73
C PHE A 248 6.98 16.27 -9.12
N LYS A 249 5.91 16.00 -9.89
CA LYS A 249 4.55 16.08 -9.40
C LYS A 249 3.75 14.89 -9.93
N TYR A 250 3.12 14.15 -9.03
CA TYR A 250 2.04 13.25 -9.42
C TYR A 250 0.93 14.08 -10.04
N GLU A 251 0.63 13.81 -11.32
CA GLU A 251 -0.56 14.43 -11.92
C GLU A 251 -1.75 13.74 -11.27
N ASP A 252 -2.78 14.50 -10.89
CA ASP A 252 -4.10 13.92 -10.67
C ASP A 252 -4.35 13.08 -11.90
N ALA A 253 -4.38 11.76 -11.74
CA ALA A 253 -4.65 10.93 -12.87
C ALA A 253 -5.97 11.44 -13.46
N GLU A 254 -6.05 11.50 -14.79
CA GLU A 254 -7.30 11.05 -15.37
C GLU A 254 -7.51 9.68 -14.74
N SER A 255 -8.32 9.65 -13.69
CA SER A 255 -8.37 8.49 -12.83
C SER A 255 -8.63 7.29 -13.74
N LEU A 256 -8.26 6.09 -13.31
CA LEU A 256 -8.70 4.88 -14.00
C LEU A 256 -10.22 4.83 -14.29
N TYR A 257 -11.01 5.78 -13.74
CA TYR A 257 -12.44 5.99 -13.94
C TYR A 257 -12.83 7.04 -15.00
N SER A 258 -11.93 7.82 -15.61
CA SER A 258 -12.28 8.70 -16.75
C SER A 258 -12.66 7.89 -18.01
N GLN A 259 -12.32 6.59 -18.04
CA GLN A 259 -12.69 5.64 -19.10
C GLN A 259 -14.06 4.98 -18.88
N ILE A 260 -14.79 5.32 -17.82
CA ILE A 260 -16.19 4.92 -17.66
C ILE A 260 -17.05 6.16 -17.92
N LYS A 261 -17.18 6.53 -19.20
CA LYS A 261 -18.37 7.29 -19.62
C LYS A 261 -19.59 6.35 -19.57
N PRO A 262 -20.78 6.87 -19.21
CA PRO A 262 -22.01 6.10 -19.08
C PRO A 262 -22.36 5.33 -20.36
#